data_AF-A0AAN6M9A2-F1
#
_entry.id   AF-A0AAN6M9A2-F1
#
_cell.length_a   1.000
_cell.length_b   1.000
_cell.length_c   1.000
_cell.angle_alpha   90.00
_cell.angle_beta   90.00
_cell.angle_gamma   90.00
#
_symmetry.space_group_name_H-M   'P 1'
#
loop_
_entity.id
_entity.type
_entity.pdbx_description
1 polymer ?
#
loop_
_entity_poly.entity_id
_entity_poly.type
_entity_poly.pdbx_seq_one_letter_code
_entity_poly.pdbx_strand_id
1 'polypeptide(L)' 'MPERRHCSGYEIVARVDTWPYYDDDPAAYREFMRDYFAFAIEGIPRPIGLIHRDVVDALPLRVWQHERFPVYSAAGDR' A
#
# COMPACT_ATOMS: atom_id res chain seq x y z
N MET A 1 19.28 -17.21 -29.44
CA MET A 1 18.75 -17.28 -28.06
C MET A 1 19.11 -15.97 -27.37
N PRO A 2 18.18 -15.20 -26.81
CA PRO A 2 18.57 -13.99 -26.09
C PRO A 2 19.33 -14.37 -24.82
N GLU A 3 20.41 -13.64 -24.52
CA GLU A 3 21.18 -13.81 -23.30
C GLU A 3 20.29 -13.58 -22.08
N ARG A 4 20.30 -14.52 -21.13
CA ARG A 4 19.63 -14.32 -19.85
C ARG A 4 20.47 -13.32 -19.05
N ARG A 5 20.00 -12.07 -18.94
CA ARG A 5 20.57 -11.12 -17.98
C ARG A 5 20.44 -11.71 -16.58
N HIS A 6 21.59 -12.00 -15.98
CA HIS A 6 21.67 -12.46 -14.61
C HIS A 6 21.57 -11.23 -13.70
N CYS A 7 20.36 -10.92 -13.23
CA CYS A 7 20.16 -9.89 -12.22
C CYS A 7 20.26 -10.53 -10.83
N SER A 8 21.00 -9.91 -9.92
CA SER A 8 20.94 -10.22 -8.51
C SER A 8 19.54 -9.95 -7.95
N GLY A 9 19.19 -10.62 -6.85
CA GLY A 9 17.91 -10.37 -6.18
C GLY A 9 17.72 -8.90 -5.80
N TYR A 10 18.79 -8.22 -5.40
CA TYR A 10 18.76 -6.79 -5.07
C TYR A 10 18.40 -5.91 -6.29
N GLU A 11 19.00 -6.17 -7.45
CA GLU A 11 18.68 -5.42 -8.68
C GLU A 11 17.23 -5.62 -9.12
N ILE A 12 16.65 -6.79 -8.84
CA ILE A 12 15.23 -7.02 -9.09
C ILE A 12 14.40 -6.15 -8.16
N VAL A 13 14.66 -6.19 -6.85
CA VAL A 13 13.93 -5.38 -5.85
C VAL A 13 14.03 -3.90 -6.18
N ALA A 14 15.25 -3.38 -6.40
CA ALA A 14 15.47 -1.97 -6.74
C ALA A 14 14.74 -1.53 -8.02
N ARG A 15 14.43 -2.46 -8.93
CA ARG A 15 13.70 -2.16 -10.17
C ARG A 15 12.18 -2.21 -10.01
N VAL A 16 11.66 -3.09 -9.16
CA VAL A 16 10.20 -3.33 -9.04
C VAL A 16 9.58 -2.58 -7.87
N ASP A 17 10.38 -2.33 -6.83
CA ASP A 17 9.95 -1.61 -5.65
C ASP A 17 10.01 -0.11 -5.93
N THR A 18 8.89 0.40 -6.43
CA THR A 18 8.67 1.82 -6.71
C THR A 18 7.88 2.49 -5.60
N TRP A 19 7.71 1.80 -4.47
CA TRP A 19 6.93 2.32 -3.36
C TRP A 19 7.68 3.51 -2.73
N PRO A 20 7.05 4.69 -2.60
CA PRO A 20 7.68 5.78 -1.87
C PRO A 20 7.70 5.40 -0.39
N TYR A 21 8.88 5.20 0.20
CA TYR A 21 9.00 4.93 1.62
C TYR A 21 9.00 6.23 2.42
N TYR A 22 8.38 6.20 3.61
CA TYR A 22 8.23 7.39 4.45
C TYR A 22 9.59 8.00 4.84
N ASP A 23 10.57 7.15 5.16
CA ASP A 23 11.90 7.59 5.60
C ASP A 23 12.70 8.28 4.48
N ASP A 24 12.38 7.99 3.21
CA ASP A 24 13.03 8.61 2.06
C ASP A 24 12.41 9.97 1.72
N ASP A 25 11.08 10.01 1.58
CA ASP A 25 10.32 11.24 1.33
C ASP A 25 8.94 11.18 2.00
N PRO A 26 8.79 11.78 3.19
CA PRO A 26 7.52 11.82 3.91
C PRO A 26 6.38 12.51 3.14
N ALA A 27 6.69 13.49 2.28
CA ALA A 27 5.68 14.22 1.53
C ALA A 27 5.16 13.39 0.36
N ALA A 28 6.05 12.77 -0.40
CA ALA A 28 5.68 11.84 -1.47
C ALA A 28 4.92 10.63 -0.93
N TYR A 29 5.35 10.06 0.22
CA TYR A 29 4.62 8.98 0.89
C TYR A 29 3.19 9.40 1.22
N ARG A 30 2.99 10.54 1.88
CA ARG A 30 1.65 11.00 2.29
C ARG A 30 0.74 11.26 1.09
N GLU A 31 1.27 11.84 0.01
CA GLU A 31 0.52 12.07 -1.21
C GLU A 31 0.14 10.74 -1.88
N PHE A 32 1.07 9.80 -1.99
CA PHE A 32 0.83 8.46 -2.55
C PHE A 32 -0.22 7.68 -1.75
N MET A 33 -0.15 7.73 -0.42
CA MET A 33 -1.06 7.01 0.47
C MET A 33 -2.47 7.62 0.54
N ARG A 34 -2.68 8.83 0.02
CA ARG A 34 -4.00 9.51 0.04
C ARG A 34 -5.08 8.71 -0.67
N ASP A 35 -4.69 7.94 -1.68
CA ASP A 35 -5.61 7.13 -2.49
C ASP A 35 -5.63 5.66 -2.07
N TYR A 36 -5.04 5.33 -0.92
CA TYR A 36 -5.16 4.01 -0.30
C TYR A 36 -6.12 4.02 0.88
N PHE A 37 -6.92 2.97 0.98
CA PHE A 37 -7.86 2.73 2.07
C PHE A 37 -7.48 1.45 2.80
N ALA A 38 -7.58 1.44 4.13
CA ALA A 38 -7.45 0.20 4.88
C ALA A 38 -8.71 -0.64 4.69
N PHE A 39 -8.55 -1.95 4.50
CA PHE A 39 -9.67 -2.89 4.46
C PHE A 39 -9.54 -3.93 5.58
N ALA A 40 -10.68 -4.28 6.15
CA ALA A 40 -10.81 -5.30 7.18
C ALA A 40 -11.56 -6.52 6.61
N ILE A 41 -11.73 -7.56 7.42
CA ILE A 41 -12.66 -8.67 7.16
C ILE A 41 -13.54 -8.79 8.39
N GLU A 42 -14.84 -9.02 8.22
CA GLU A 42 -15.75 -9.24 9.35
C GLU A 42 -15.25 -10.40 10.22
N GLY A 43 -15.21 -10.18 11.54
CA GLY A 43 -14.64 -11.14 12.50
C GLY A 43 -13.12 -11.04 12.68
N ILE A 44 -12.42 -10.20 11.91
CA ILE A 44 -11.01 -9.87 12.16
C ILE A 44 -10.93 -8.46 12.78
N PRO A 45 -10.44 -8.31 14.02
CA PRO A 45 -10.55 -7.06 14.78
C PRO A 45 -9.56 -5.97 14.34
N ARG A 46 -8.88 -6.13 13.21
CA ARG A 46 -7.84 -5.21 12.73
C ARG A 46 -7.76 -5.26 11.20
N PRO A 47 -7.44 -4.13 10.53
CA PRO A 47 -7.27 -4.10 9.09
C PRO A 47 -6.19 -5.10 8.65
N ILE A 48 -6.41 -5.73 7.51
CA ILE A 48 -5.50 -6.77 6.99
C ILE A 48 -4.65 -6.28 5.83
N GLY A 49 -4.96 -5.11 5.27
CA GLY A 49 -4.19 -4.53 4.18
C GLY A 49 -4.73 -3.18 3.72
N LEU A 50 -4.10 -2.69 2.64
CA LEU A 50 -4.46 -1.46 1.96
C LEU A 50 -4.95 -1.78 0.56
N ILE A 51 -5.93 -1.01 0.08
CA ILE A 51 -6.51 -1.12 -1.24
C ILE A 51 -6.52 0.26 -1.91
N HIS A 52 -6.08 0.34 -3.17
CA HIS A 52 -6.09 1.60 -3.92
C HIS A 52 -7.52 1.98 -4.32
N ARG A 53 -7.79 3.29 -4.39
CA ARG A 53 -9.09 3.89 -4.74
C ARG A 53 -9.68 3.28 -6.00
N ASP A 54 -8.88 3.10 -7.05
CA ASP A 54 -9.36 2.53 -8.33
C ASP A 54 -10.01 1.16 -8.16
N VAL A 55 -9.50 0.34 -7.23
CA VAL A 55 -10.05 -0.99 -6.97
C VAL A 55 -11.34 -0.89 -6.15
N VAL A 56 -11.39 0.05 -5.20
CA VAL A 56 -12.61 0.34 -4.42
C VAL A 56 -13.72 0.81 -5.34
N ASP A 57 -13.41 1.69 -6.28
CA ASP A 57 -14.39 2.26 -7.21
C ASP A 57 -14.85 1.23 -8.26
N ALA A 58 -13.97 0.29 -8.65
CA ALA A 58 -14.28 -0.74 -9.66
C ALA A 58 -15.06 -1.93 -9.10
N LEU A 59 -14.91 -2.25 -7.81
CA LEU A 59 -15.56 -3.39 -7.20
C LEU A 59 -16.86 -2.95 -6.50
N PRO A 60 -17.96 -3.71 -6.62
CA PRO A 60 -19.17 -3.48 -5.84
C PRO A 60 -18.97 -3.97 -4.40
N LEU A 61 -17.96 -3.43 -3.71
CA LEU A 61 -17.70 -3.69 -2.31
C LEU A 61 -18.82 -3.01 -1.51
N ARG A 62 -19.95 -3.71 -1.37
CA ARG A 62 -21.07 -3.36 -0.46
C ARG A 62 -20.74 -3.60 1.02
N VAL A 63 -19.52 -4.03 1.29
CA VAL A 63 -18.92 -4.25 2.59
C VAL A 63 -17.91 -3.13 2.79
N TRP A 64 -17.66 -2.70 4.03
CA TRP A 64 -16.83 -1.55 4.41
C TRP A 64 -17.59 -0.22 4.40
N GLN A 65 -18.36 0.01 5.47
CA GLN A 65 -18.66 1.38 5.90
C GLN A 65 -17.32 2.13 6.02
N HIS A 66 -17.28 3.36 5.50
CA HIS A 66 -16.12 4.25 5.53
C HIS A 66 -15.75 4.66 6.96
N GLU A 67 -15.23 3.73 7.76
CA GLU A 67 -14.32 4.11 8.82
C GLU A 67 -13.01 4.41 8.11
N ARG A 68 -12.69 5.71 8.00
CA ARG A 68 -11.31 6.13 7.77
C ARG A 68 -10.51 5.61 8.95
N PHE A 69 -10.01 4.39 8.85
CA PHE A 69 -8.96 3.96 9.73
C PHE A 69 -7.80 4.91 9.49
N PRO A 70 -7.25 5.57 10.52
CA PRO A 70 -6.01 6.29 10.36
C PRO A 70 -5.01 5.27 9.83
N VAL A 71 -4.69 5.37 8.55
CA VAL A 71 -3.61 4.60 7.94
C VAL A 71 -2.40 4.95 8.78
N TYR A 72 -1.83 3.93 9.43
CA TYR A 72 -0.77 4.06 10.41
C TYR A 72 0.15 5.22 10.04
N SER A 73 0.06 6.30 10.82
CA SER A 73 1.09 7.30 10.88
C SER A 73 2.39 6.55 11.14
N ALA A 74 3.34 6.61 10.20
CA ALA A 74 4.70 6.14 10.43
C ALA A 74 5.36 6.87 11.62
N ALA A 75 4.75 7.95 12.14
CA ALA A 75 4.98 8.40 13.50
C ALA A 75 4.11 7.57 14.46
N GLY A 76 4.73 6.57 15.08
CA GLY A 76 4.17 5.94 16.27
C GLY A 76 4.05 6.97 17.38
N ASP A 77 2.82 7.36 17.70
CA ASP A 77 2.51 8.04 18.96
C ASP A 77 1.76 7.05 19.86
N ARG A 78 2.40 6.78 21.00
CA ARG A 78 1.86 6.06 22.16
C ARG A 78 1.07 7.01 23.04
#